data_AF-A0A4R3AL67-F1
#
_entry.id   AF-A0A4R3AL67-F1
#
_cell.length_a   1.000
_cell.length_b   1.000
_cell.length_c   1.000
_cell.angle_alpha   90.00
_cell.angle_beta   90.00
_cell.angle_gamma   90.00
#
_symmetry.space_group_name_H-M   'P 1'
#
loop_
_entity.id
_entity.type
_entity.pdbx_description
1 polymer ?
#
loop_
_entity_poly.entity_id
_entity_poly.type
_entity_poly.pdbx_seq_one_letter_code
_entity_poly.pdbx_strand_id
1 'polypeptide(L)'
;MKRIYTFISILFLGLLFSNCTKTEDLPLLPSDKILEYKVTNLPNDDVIYGAIDNGENTITVYLPYYYGLLVIDPTIQVSSGAKIVEEILPVKTDEKDKTYTVKSATGTARTYKLKIELQSTPSFEAAFASTSSIALTQGPGTAFPAINGTFMHTNSTLVSIVLINQETKQRVQMPTPNSLKVSPLGYQLSYSGTERENRIPSDILAGIYDVEVTNLNHTIKLANPIKITYRQPDVALTLSGLKLAKNTDWTIKAYLSKVILDPTAVIMTLNGKDYPLTIKSHTRSEMQVSLPANLPTGNFENVQIKFQFKDWADIVKTQQNSSTITES
;
A
#
# COMPACT_ATOMS: atom_id res chain seq x y z
N MET A 1 83.88 70.10 -2.96
CA MET A 1 83.13 68.91 -3.47
C MET A 1 82.43 68.12 -2.35
N LYS A 2 81.70 68.76 -1.42
CA LYS A 2 81.00 68.06 -0.30
C LYS A 2 79.52 68.45 -0.12
N ARG A 3 79.01 69.44 -0.86
CA ARG A 3 77.61 69.93 -0.74
C ARG A 3 76.66 69.45 -1.85
N ILE A 4 77.19 68.81 -2.90
CA ILE A 4 76.39 68.31 -4.05
C ILE A 4 75.88 66.87 -3.81
N TYR A 5 76.60 66.06 -3.02
CA TYR A 5 76.21 64.68 -2.72
C TYR A 5 75.05 64.56 -1.71
N THR A 6 74.81 65.60 -0.90
CA THR A 6 73.72 65.61 0.08
C THR A 6 72.36 65.84 -0.58
N PHE A 7 72.29 66.60 -1.67
CA PHE A 7 71.04 66.85 -2.40
C PHE A 7 70.64 65.69 -3.33
N ILE A 8 71.61 64.93 -3.87
CA ILE A 8 71.33 63.75 -4.70
C ILE A 8 70.84 62.55 -3.85
N SER A 9 71.28 62.45 -2.59
CA SER A 9 70.83 61.40 -1.66
C SER A 9 69.37 61.60 -1.20
N ILE A 10 68.91 62.85 -1.09
CA ILE A 10 67.52 63.16 -0.68
C ILE A 10 66.52 62.95 -1.84
N LEU A 11 66.95 63.13 -3.09
CA LEU A 11 66.11 62.91 -4.27
C LEU A 11 65.85 61.41 -4.55
N PHE A 12 66.79 60.52 -4.19
CA PHE A 12 66.63 59.07 -4.36
C PHE A 12 65.81 58.40 -3.26
N LEU A 13 65.66 59.03 -2.09
CA LEU A 13 64.89 58.48 -0.97
C LEU A 13 63.38 58.76 -1.08
N GLY A 14 62.98 59.77 -1.88
CA GLY A 14 61.57 60.11 -2.13
C GLY A 14 60.85 59.21 -3.15
N LEU A 15 61.59 58.40 -3.93
CA LEU A 15 61.03 57.54 -4.97
C LEU A 15 60.75 56.09 -4.51
N LEU A 16 61.10 55.73 -3.26
CA LEU A 16 60.93 54.37 -2.74
C LEU A 16 59.61 54.13 -1.97
N PHE A 17 58.72 55.13 -1.87
CA PHE A 17 57.45 55.00 -1.13
C PHE A 17 56.19 54.96 -2.01
N SER A 18 56.30 54.85 -3.33
CA SER A 18 55.16 54.46 -4.17
C SER A 18 54.99 52.93 -4.16
N ASN A 19 54.75 52.36 -2.97
CA ASN A 19 54.30 50.99 -2.88
C ASN A 19 52.82 51.00 -3.27
N CYS A 20 52.55 50.61 -4.52
CA CYS A 20 51.21 50.44 -5.05
C CYS A 20 50.52 49.33 -4.25
N THR A 21 49.81 49.67 -3.18
CA THR A 21 48.88 48.75 -2.52
C THR A 21 47.67 48.60 -3.43
N LYS A 22 47.85 47.86 -4.53
CA LYS A 22 46.73 47.38 -5.32
C LYS A 22 46.08 46.29 -4.47
N THR A 23 45.08 46.68 -3.69
CA THR A 23 44.21 45.74 -2.99
C THR A 23 43.43 45.02 -4.09
N GLU A 24 43.88 43.83 -4.46
CA GLU A 24 43.11 42.96 -5.33
C GLU A 24 41.94 42.45 -4.48
N ASP A 25 40.73 42.89 -4.81
CA ASP A 25 39.52 42.30 -4.23
C ASP A 25 39.52 40.81 -4.55
N LEU A 26 39.39 39.99 -3.52
CA LEU A 26 39.23 38.56 -3.69
C LEU A 26 38.01 38.34 -4.61
N PRO A 27 38.12 37.46 -5.61
CA PRO A 27 36.99 37.18 -6.50
C PRO A 27 35.78 36.76 -5.66
N LEU A 28 34.65 37.45 -5.87
CA LEU A 28 33.38 37.13 -5.22
C LEU A 28 33.09 35.64 -5.38
N LEU A 29 33.00 34.93 -4.27
CA LEU A 29 32.58 33.53 -4.28
C LEU A 29 31.19 33.44 -4.94
N PRO A 30 30.95 32.46 -5.83
CA PRO A 30 29.65 32.34 -6.46
C PRO A 30 28.57 32.18 -5.39
N SER A 31 27.63 33.11 -5.36
CA SER A 31 26.55 33.22 -4.37
C SER A 31 25.22 32.63 -4.87
N ASP A 32 25.28 31.79 -5.90
CA ASP A 32 24.14 31.09 -6.51
C ASP A 32 24.14 29.59 -6.15
N LYS A 33 24.69 29.23 -4.97
CA LYS A 33 24.88 27.84 -4.56
C LYS A 33 23.82 27.32 -3.60
N ILE A 34 23.52 26.02 -3.72
CA ILE A 34 22.87 25.24 -2.66
C ILE A 34 23.96 24.83 -1.66
N LEU A 35 23.71 25.10 -0.38
CA LEU A 35 24.60 24.77 0.72
C LEU A 35 24.19 23.49 1.44
N GLU A 36 22.88 23.24 1.53
CA GLU A 36 22.35 22.08 2.22
C GLU A 36 21.04 21.61 1.55
N TYR A 37 20.86 20.30 1.51
CA TYR A 37 19.62 19.65 1.10
C TYR A 37 19.31 18.54 2.11
N LYS A 38 18.10 18.55 2.66
CA LYS A 38 17.63 17.60 3.68
C LYS A 38 16.29 17.02 3.29
N VAL A 39 16.07 15.73 3.56
CA VAL A 39 14.75 15.10 3.57
C VAL A 39 14.31 14.97 5.03
N THR A 40 13.19 15.58 5.39
CA THR A 40 12.77 15.75 6.79
C THR A 40 11.49 15.01 7.17
N ASN A 41 10.84 14.32 6.22
CA ASN A 41 9.62 13.54 6.47
C ASN A 41 9.91 12.11 6.96
N LEU A 42 10.89 11.94 7.86
CA LEU A 42 11.28 10.65 8.43
C LEU A 42 10.73 10.50 9.86
N PRO A 43 10.54 9.27 10.35
CA PRO A 43 10.21 9.02 11.75
C PRO A 43 11.29 9.56 12.71
N ASN A 44 10.89 9.86 13.96
CA ASN A 44 11.79 10.24 15.06
C ASN A 44 12.68 11.47 14.79
N ASP A 45 12.23 12.40 13.94
CA ASP A 45 12.99 13.60 13.54
C ASP A 45 14.34 13.28 12.87
N ASP A 46 14.49 12.07 12.32
CA ASP A 46 15.64 11.70 11.49
C ASP A 46 15.71 12.57 10.23
N VAL A 47 16.90 12.71 9.66
CA VAL A 47 17.13 13.49 8.45
C VAL A 47 18.06 12.73 7.50
N ILE A 48 17.70 12.68 6.21
CA ILE A 48 18.62 12.23 5.16
C ILE A 48 19.19 13.47 4.46
N TYR A 49 20.52 13.54 4.41
CA TYR A 49 21.24 14.61 3.74
C TYR A 49 21.49 14.27 2.27
N GLY A 50 21.25 15.22 1.38
CA GLY A 50 21.62 15.14 -0.02
C GLY A 50 23.09 15.50 -0.23
N ALA A 51 23.80 14.73 -1.05
CA ALA A 51 25.15 15.07 -1.52
C ALA A 51 25.04 16.12 -2.64
N ILE A 52 25.60 17.31 -2.40
CA ILE A 52 25.55 18.43 -3.35
C ILE A 52 26.87 18.52 -4.11
N ASP A 53 26.79 18.46 -5.44
CA ASP A 53 27.89 18.75 -6.34
C ASP A 53 27.62 20.10 -7.03
N ASN A 54 28.36 21.13 -6.60
CA ASN A 54 28.26 22.48 -7.16
C ASN A 54 29.01 22.64 -8.49
N GLY A 55 29.88 21.70 -8.86
CA GLY A 55 30.56 21.68 -10.16
C GLY A 55 29.64 21.13 -11.25
N GLU A 56 28.99 20.01 -10.96
CA GLU A 56 28.04 19.34 -11.87
C GLU A 56 26.60 19.85 -11.74
N ASN A 57 26.33 20.73 -10.77
CA ASN A 57 24.99 21.21 -10.41
C ASN A 57 24.02 20.05 -10.16
N THR A 58 24.39 19.12 -9.28
CA THR A 58 23.54 17.99 -8.90
C THR A 58 23.34 17.88 -7.40
N ILE A 59 22.19 17.32 -7.03
CA ILE A 59 21.89 16.93 -5.65
C ILE A 59 21.58 15.44 -5.72
N THR A 60 22.33 14.61 -5.00
CA THR A 60 22.08 13.15 -4.94
C THR A 60 21.59 12.78 -3.56
N VAL A 61 20.37 12.26 -3.47
CA VAL A 61 19.76 11.77 -2.23
C VAL A 61 19.79 10.26 -2.24
N TYR A 62 20.55 9.66 -1.32
CA TYR A 62 20.54 8.22 -1.11
C TYR A 62 19.44 7.87 -0.12
N LEU A 63 18.36 7.30 -0.63
CA LEU A 63 17.19 6.96 0.18
C LEU A 63 17.29 5.49 0.66
N PRO A 64 17.42 5.24 1.96
CA PRO A 64 17.40 3.87 2.47
C PRO A 64 16.04 3.22 2.24
N TYR A 65 16.05 2.03 1.64
CA TYR A 65 14.82 1.34 1.22
C TYR A 65 13.86 1.05 2.39
N TYR A 66 14.38 0.85 3.60
CA TYR A 66 13.60 0.42 4.76
C TYR A 66 12.65 1.51 5.29
N TYR A 67 12.86 2.78 4.92
CA TYR A 67 11.90 3.84 5.22
C TYR A 67 10.64 3.74 4.35
N GLY A 68 10.71 3.06 3.20
CA GLY A 68 9.55 2.83 2.34
C GLY A 68 8.86 4.12 1.87
N LEU A 69 9.61 5.21 1.69
CA LEU A 69 9.03 6.50 1.30
C LEU A 69 8.56 6.47 -0.15
N LEU A 70 7.32 6.90 -0.37
CA LEU A 70 6.78 7.17 -1.71
C LEU A 70 7.06 8.62 -2.16
N VAL A 71 7.26 9.52 -1.19
CA VAL A 71 7.59 10.93 -1.40
C VAL A 71 8.64 11.37 -0.39
N ILE A 72 9.50 12.32 -0.78
CA ILE A 72 10.41 13.04 0.10
C ILE A 72 9.94 14.47 0.26
N ASP A 73 10.09 15.01 1.47
CA ASP A 73 9.81 16.43 1.77
C ASP A 73 11.13 17.18 2.00
N PRO A 74 11.57 18.01 1.04
CA PRO A 74 12.90 18.59 1.09
C PRO A 74 12.96 19.94 1.79
N THR A 75 14.02 20.16 2.57
CA THR A 75 14.45 21.48 3.06
C THR A 75 15.77 21.85 2.40
N ILE A 76 15.85 23.05 1.81
CA ILE A 76 17.00 23.49 1.01
C ILE A 76 17.55 24.80 1.59
N GLN A 77 18.84 24.80 1.96
CA GLN A 77 19.56 26.00 2.34
C GLN A 77 20.42 26.47 1.17
N VAL A 78 20.34 27.77 0.85
CA VAL A 78 21.12 28.41 -0.22
C VAL A 78 22.09 29.45 0.33
N SER A 79 22.96 29.94 -0.56
CA SER A 79 23.91 31.01 -0.25
C SER A 79 23.22 32.27 0.30
N SER A 80 23.94 33.05 1.11
CA SER A 80 23.40 34.27 1.69
C SER A 80 22.88 35.24 0.62
N GLY A 81 21.66 35.74 0.81
CA GLY A 81 20.97 36.63 -0.14
C GLY A 81 20.44 35.95 -1.42
N ALA A 82 20.69 34.65 -1.59
CA ALA A 82 20.12 33.87 -2.69
C ALA A 82 18.73 33.33 -2.32
N LYS A 83 17.98 32.88 -3.31
CA LYS A 83 16.70 32.21 -3.14
C LYS A 83 16.48 31.10 -4.17
N ILE A 84 15.71 30.11 -3.78
CA ILE A 84 15.13 29.14 -4.73
C ILE A 84 14.00 29.84 -5.50
N VAL A 85 13.94 29.65 -6.81
CA VAL A 85 12.96 30.33 -7.70
C VAL A 85 11.60 29.65 -7.63
N GLU A 86 11.58 28.33 -7.61
CA GLU A 86 10.36 27.54 -7.54
C GLU A 86 9.90 27.27 -6.09
N GLU A 87 8.63 26.91 -5.94
CA GLU A 87 8.11 26.43 -4.68
C GLU A 87 8.71 25.05 -4.34
N ILE A 88 9.07 24.86 -3.07
CA ILE A 88 9.61 23.60 -2.58
C ILE A 88 8.42 22.72 -2.17
N LEU A 89 8.05 21.79 -3.04
CA LEU A 89 6.98 20.82 -2.84
C LEU A 89 7.55 19.41 -2.59
N PRO A 90 6.78 18.52 -1.93
CA PRO A 90 7.13 17.11 -1.83
C PRO A 90 7.41 16.49 -3.22
N VAL A 91 8.43 15.65 -3.30
CA VAL A 91 8.89 15.03 -4.54
C VAL A 91 8.67 13.52 -4.46
N LYS A 92 8.08 12.92 -5.50
CA LYS A 92 7.96 11.45 -5.57
C LYS A 92 9.33 10.80 -5.67
N THR A 93 9.51 9.64 -5.02
CA THR A 93 10.81 8.96 -4.99
C THR A 93 11.23 8.35 -6.33
N ASP A 94 10.29 8.23 -7.27
CA ASP A 94 10.52 7.80 -8.66
C ASP A 94 10.71 8.96 -9.65
N GLU A 95 10.62 10.23 -9.21
CA GLU A 95 10.80 11.41 -10.05
C GLU A 95 12.23 11.51 -10.61
N LYS A 96 12.38 11.81 -11.91
CA LYS A 96 13.66 11.83 -12.61
C LYS A 96 14.05 13.20 -13.16
N ASP A 97 13.10 14.13 -13.22
CA ASP A 97 13.29 15.43 -13.89
C ASP A 97 13.14 16.63 -12.95
N LYS A 98 13.07 16.40 -11.64
CA LYS A 98 13.02 17.49 -10.66
C LYS A 98 14.32 18.30 -10.68
N THR A 99 14.17 19.62 -10.79
CA THR A 99 15.26 20.58 -10.70
C THR A 99 14.98 21.66 -9.66
N TYR A 100 16.05 22.30 -9.18
CA TYR A 100 15.98 23.49 -8.33
C TYR A 100 16.85 24.62 -8.87
N THR A 101 16.29 25.81 -9.06
CA THR A 101 17.01 26.99 -9.55
C THR A 101 17.29 27.96 -8.41
N VAL A 102 18.57 28.19 -8.13
CA VAL A 102 19.04 29.22 -7.19
C VAL A 102 19.29 30.50 -7.96
N LYS A 103 18.68 31.61 -7.51
CA LYS A 103 18.98 32.96 -8.01
C LYS A 103 19.71 33.75 -6.92
N SER A 104 20.91 34.23 -7.24
CA SER A 104 21.70 35.09 -6.33
C SER A 104 21.08 36.48 -6.19
N ALA A 105 21.51 37.23 -5.18
CA ALA A 105 21.17 38.64 -5.02
C ALA A 105 21.63 39.52 -6.20
N THR A 106 22.70 39.09 -6.91
CA THR A 106 23.25 39.78 -8.09
C THR A 106 22.54 39.40 -9.40
N GLY A 107 21.57 38.50 -9.35
CA GLY A 107 20.72 38.12 -10.48
C GLY A 107 21.21 36.90 -11.28
N THR A 108 22.40 36.37 -11.01
CA THR A 108 22.90 35.12 -11.60
C THR A 108 22.04 33.94 -11.15
N ALA A 109 21.82 32.98 -12.04
CA ALA A 109 21.00 31.81 -11.76
C ALA A 109 21.78 30.52 -12.04
N ARG A 110 21.55 29.52 -11.19
CA ARG A 110 22.12 28.18 -11.31
C ARG A 110 21.04 27.13 -11.04
N THR A 111 20.91 26.16 -11.94
CA THR A 111 19.91 25.11 -11.84
C THR A 111 20.57 23.78 -11.50
N TYR A 112 20.05 23.13 -10.45
CA TYR A 112 20.50 21.83 -9.96
C TYR A 112 19.52 20.74 -10.37
N LYS A 113 20.04 19.59 -10.81
CA LYS A 113 19.21 18.37 -11.02
C LYS A 113 19.21 17.52 -9.75
N LEU A 114 18.01 17.15 -9.28
CA LEU A 114 17.85 16.18 -8.19
C LEU A 114 17.94 14.75 -8.74
N LYS A 115 18.77 13.93 -8.11
CA LYS A 115 18.92 12.49 -8.34
C LYS A 115 18.52 11.77 -7.06
N ILE A 116 17.49 10.94 -7.13
CA ILE A 116 17.06 10.11 -6.01
C ILE A 116 17.55 8.69 -6.29
N GLU A 117 18.48 8.24 -5.47
CA GLU A 117 19.08 6.91 -5.51
C GLU A 117 18.50 6.08 -4.37
N LEU A 118 17.55 5.20 -4.69
CA LEU A 118 17.08 4.19 -3.74
C LEU A 118 18.24 3.23 -3.47
N GLN A 119 18.70 3.18 -2.22
CA GLN A 119 19.72 2.22 -1.83
C GLN A 119 19.17 0.81 -2.04
N SER A 120 19.98 -0.04 -2.68
CA SER A 120 19.57 -1.37 -3.07
C SER A 120 19.01 -2.15 -1.87
N THR A 121 17.82 -2.69 -2.07
CA THR A 121 17.27 -3.74 -1.22
C THR A 121 18.14 -5.00 -1.37
N PRO A 122 18.51 -5.68 -0.28
CA PRO A 122 19.11 -7.02 -0.37
C PRO A 122 18.16 -7.97 -1.12
N SER A 123 18.64 -9.15 -1.50
CA SER A 123 17.82 -10.14 -2.20
C SER A 123 16.51 -10.41 -1.46
N PHE A 124 15.39 -10.32 -2.19
CA PHE A 124 14.09 -10.64 -1.65
C PHE A 124 13.80 -12.13 -1.83
N GLU A 125 13.59 -12.81 -0.72
CA GLU A 125 13.20 -14.22 -0.66
C GLU A 125 11.90 -14.33 0.12
N ALA A 126 10.99 -15.18 -0.35
CA ALA A 126 9.79 -15.51 0.40
C ALA A 126 9.29 -16.92 0.10
N ALA A 127 8.62 -17.51 1.07
CA ALA A 127 7.98 -18.80 0.97
C ALA A 127 6.75 -18.84 1.89
N PHE A 128 5.80 -19.74 1.62
CA PHE A 128 4.72 -19.99 2.56
C PHE A 128 5.26 -20.46 3.91
N ALA A 129 4.65 -19.98 5.00
CA ALA A 129 4.98 -20.42 6.35
C ALA A 129 4.68 -21.90 6.59
N SER A 130 3.77 -22.49 5.79
CA SER A 130 3.51 -23.93 5.73
C SER A 130 3.29 -24.36 4.28
N THR A 131 3.91 -25.47 3.89
CA THR A 131 3.77 -26.07 2.56
C THR A 131 2.88 -27.33 2.56
N SER A 132 2.19 -27.60 3.66
CA SER A 132 1.28 -28.76 3.73
C SER A 132 0.12 -28.61 2.73
N SER A 133 -0.34 -29.74 2.19
CA SER A 133 -1.47 -29.74 1.23
C SER A 133 -2.73 -29.07 1.80
N ILE A 134 -2.98 -29.19 3.10
CA ILE A 134 -4.13 -28.56 3.77
C ILE A 134 -3.94 -27.04 3.83
N ALA A 135 -2.74 -26.57 4.19
CA ALA A 135 -2.44 -25.13 4.22
C ALA A 135 -2.52 -24.49 2.82
N LEU A 136 -2.18 -25.22 1.76
CA LEU A 136 -2.19 -24.71 0.39
C LEU A 136 -3.49 -25.02 -0.39
N THR A 137 -4.46 -25.73 0.22
CA THR A 137 -5.78 -25.96 -0.38
C THR A 137 -6.83 -25.09 0.28
N GLN A 138 -7.14 -23.98 -0.37
CA GLN A 138 -8.02 -22.94 0.12
C GLN A 138 -9.34 -22.90 -0.65
N GLY A 139 -10.27 -22.07 -0.18
CA GLY A 139 -11.52 -21.78 -0.87
C GLY A 139 -11.73 -20.27 -0.98
N PRO A 140 -12.64 -19.82 -1.84
CA PRO A 140 -13.05 -18.41 -1.86
C PRO A 140 -13.52 -17.97 -0.45
N GLY A 141 -13.11 -16.78 -0.01
CA GLY A 141 -13.42 -16.26 1.31
C GLY A 141 -12.64 -16.91 2.47
N THR A 142 -11.74 -17.87 2.25
CA THR A 142 -10.87 -18.35 3.35
C THR A 142 -9.69 -17.42 3.58
N ALA A 143 -9.05 -17.57 4.73
CA ALA A 143 -7.83 -16.82 5.03
C ALA A 143 -6.72 -17.22 4.06
N PHE A 144 -5.93 -16.24 3.63
CA PHE A 144 -4.76 -16.50 2.80
C PHE A 144 -3.61 -17.03 3.66
N PRO A 145 -2.84 -18.06 3.22
CA PRO A 145 -1.74 -18.62 4.00
C PRO A 145 -0.65 -17.57 4.29
N ALA A 146 -0.09 -17.60 5.50
CA ALA A 146 1.00 -16.70 5.86
C ALA A 146 2.26 -16.97 5.02
N ILE A 147 3.03 -15.92 4.76
CA ILE A 147 4.28 -15.95 3.99
C ILE A 147 5.41 -15.46 4.89
N ASN A 148 6.50 -16.23 4.98
CA ASN A 148 7.75 -15.78 5.59
C ASN A 148 8.68 -15.24 4.50
N GLY A 149 9.49 -14.24 4.82
CA GLY A 149 10.46 -13.70 3.85
C GLY A 149 11.42 -12.64 4.42
N THR A 150 12.33 -12.20 3.56
CA THR A 150 13.29 -11.11 3.84
C THR A 150 12.67 -9.75 3.50
N PHE A 151 11.52 -9.43 4.11
CA PHE A 151 10.79 -8.18 3.82
C PHE A 151 11.58 -6.92 4.24
N MET A 152 12.36 -6.99 5.32
CA MET A 152 13.25 -5.91 5.81
C MET A 152 12.53 -4.60 6.22
N HIS A 153 11.21 -4.64 6.41
CA HIS A 153 10.39 -3.60 7.02
C HIS A 153 9.12 -4.23 7.59
N THR A 154 8.30 -3.45 8.30
CA THR A 154 7.02 -3.89 8.89
C THR A 154 5.80 -3.19 8.30
N ASN A 155 6.00 -2.28 7.33
CA ASN A 155 4.89 -1.66 6.62
C ASN A 155 4.28 -2.63 5.59
N SER A 156 3.13 -3.23 5.91
CA SER A 156 2.47 -4.20 5.04
C SER A 156 1.86 -3.59 3.77
N THR A 157 1.68 -2.27 3.70
CA THR A 157 1.12 -1.60 2.51
C THR A 157 2.10 -1.55 1.34
N LEU A 158 3.39 -1.80 1.61
CA LEU A 158 4.45 -1.89 0.59
C LEU A 158 4.56 -3.31 -0.01
N VAL A 159 3.72 -4.24 0.44
CA VAL A 159 3.68 -5.61 -0.04
C VAL A 159 2.39 -5.85 -0.81
N SER A 160 2.50 -6.44 -2.00
CA SER A 160 1.33 -6.88 -2.78
C SER A 160 1.43 -8.35 -3.13
N ILE A 161 0.26 -9.00 -3.24
CA ILE A 161 0.14 -10.40 -3.62
C ILE A 161 -0.80 -10.51 -4.82
N VAL A 162 -0.37 -11.22 -5.86
CA VAL A 162 -1.18 -11.55 -7.03
C VAL A 162 -1.27 -13.06 -7.17
N LEU A 163 -2.49 -13.57 -7.32
CA LEU A 163 -2.74 -14.97 -7.65
C LEU A 163 -2.90 -15.09 -9.17
N ILE A 164 -2.18 -16.02 -9.79
CA ILE A 164 -2.20 -16.20 -11.24
C ILE A 164 -2.71 -17.60 -11.54
N ASN A 165 -3.90 -17.71 -12.12
CA ASN A 165 -4.45 -19.01 -12.49
C ASN A 165 -3.53 -19.68 -13.54
N GLN A 166 -3.07 -20.90 -13.26
CA GLN A 166 -2.09 -21.58 -14.10
C GLN A 166 -2.65 -21.94 -15.49
N GLU A 167 -3.95 -22.20 -15.59
CA GLU A 167 -4.63 -22.58 -16.83
C GLU A 167 -5.05 -21.35 -17.63
N THR A 168 -5.83 -20.45 -17.02
CA THR A 168 -6.44 -19.31 -17.72
C THR A 168 -5.53 -18.09 -17.79
N LYS A 169 -4.43 -18.07 -17.03
CA LYS A 169 -3.53 -16.92 -16.83
C LYS A 169 -4.21 -15.68 -16.23
N GLN A 170 -5.46 -15.82 -15.76
CA GLN A 170 -6.16 -14.76 -15.07
C GLN A 170 -5.39 -14.35 -13.81
N ARG A 171 -5.14 -13.04 -13.66
CA ARG A 171 -4.50 -12.44 -12.49
C ARG A 171 -5.59 -11.93 -11.54
N VAL A 172 -5.50 -12.32 -10.28
CA VAL A 172 -6.41 -11.91 -9.20
C VAL A 172 -5.58 -11.19 -8.15
N GLN A 173 -5.81 -9.89 -8.01
CA GLN A 173 -5.16 -9.07 -7.00
C GLN A 173 -5.74 -9.43 -5.63
N MET A 174 -4.88 -9.81 -4.69
CA MET A 174 -5.31 -9.91 -3.29
C MET A 174 -5.45 -8.51 -2.69
N PRO A 175 -6.37 -8.32 -1.72
CA PRO A 175 -6.43 -7.11 -0.90
C PRO A 175 -5.08 -6.80 -0.25
N THR A 176 -4.81 -5.56 0.12
CA THR A 176 -3.54 -5.22 0.78
C THR A 176 -3.40 -6.00 2.10
N PRO A 177 -2.29 -6.72 2.36
CA PRO A 177 -2.07 -7.36 3.63
C PRO A 177 -2.13 -6.36 4.78
N ASN A 178 -2.76 -6.74 5.89
CA ASN A 178 -2.92 -5.88 7.06
C ASN A 178 -1.95 -6.20 8.20
N SER A 179 -1.02 -7.16 7.99
CA SER A 179 -0.03 -7.52 9.01
C SER A 179 1.28 -7.98 8.40
N LEU A 180 2.37 -7.31 8.78
CA LEU A 180 3.74 -7.72 8.53
C LEU A 180 4.55 -7.52 9.81
N LYS A 181 5.06 -8.61 10.39
CA LYS A 181 5.70 -8.60 11.72
C LYS A 181 7.06 -9.30 11.67
N VAL A 182 7.94 -8.91 12.58
CA VAL A 182 9.18 -9.65 12.84
C VAL A 182 8.84 -10.98 13.55
N SER A 183 9.51 -12.05 13.16
CA SER A 183 9.35 -13.41 13.68
C SER A 183 10.73 -14.08 13.84
N PRO A 184 10.84 -15.21 14.54
CA PRO A 184 12.11 -15.94 14.64
C PRO A 184 12.70 -16.40 13.29
N LEU A 185 11.87 -16.48 12.23
CA LEU A 185 12.26 -16.90 10.89
C LEU A 185 12.47 -15.70 9.94
N GLY A 186 12.64 -14.48 10.47
CA GLY A 186 12.72 -13.25 9.68
C GLY A 186 11.44 -12.44 9.80
N TYR A 187 10.74 -12.21 8.69
CA TYR A 187 9.48 -11.46 8.70
C TYR A 187 8.33 -12.35 8.25
N GLN A 188 7.16 -12.18 8.86
CA GLN A 188 5.95 -12.90 8.53
C GLN A 188 4.84 -11.94 8.09
N LEU A 189 4.39 -12.13 6.85
CA LEU A 189 3.25 -11.48 6.24
C LEU A 189 1.99 -12.33 6.45
N SER A 190 0.90 -11.70 6.86
CA SER A 190 -0.39 -12.37 7.03
C SER A 190 -1.57 -11.42 6.84
N TYR A 191 -2.74 -12.01 6.59
CA TYR A 191 -4.02 -11.33 6.80
C TYR A 191 -4.53 -11.72 8.18
N SER A 192 -4.54 -10.75 9.09
CA SER A 192 -5.13 -10.87 10.42
C SER A 192 -6.61 -10.47 10.38
N GLY A 193 -7.38 -10.90 11.37
CA GLY A 193 -8.80 -10.53 11.49
C GLY A 193 -9.74 -11.51 10.79
N THR A 194 -11.02 -11.14 10.79
CA THR A 194 -12.08 -12.01 10.26
C THR A 194 -12.85 -11.39 9.11
N GLU A 195 -12.54 -10.17 8.71
CA GLU A 195 -13.29 -9.39 7.74
C GLU A 195 -13.14 -9.98 6.32
N ARG A 196 -14.17 -9.80 5.47
CA ARG A 196 -14.23 -10.45 4.15
C ARG A 196 -13.21 -9.86 3.17
N GLU A 197 -12.91 -8.57 3.32
CA GLU A 197 -11.89 -7.84 2.59
C GLU A 197 -10.47 -8.30 2.91
N ASN A 198 -10.24 -9.05 4.00
CA ASN A 198 -8.92 -9.57 4.37
C ASN A 198 -8.72 -11.03 3.93
N ARG A 199 -9.55 -11.52 3.01
CA ARG A 199 -9.63 -12.94 2.62
C ARG A 199 -9.43 -13.11 1.13
N ILE A 200 -9.25 -14.35 0.70
CA ILE A 200 -9.22 -14.69 -0.72
C ILE A 200 -10.53 -14.20 -1.37
N PRO A 201 -10.48 -13.44 -2.47
CA PRO A 201 -11.67 -12.87 -3.12
C PRO A 201 -12.78 -13.91 -3.33
N SER A 202 -14.03 -13.52 -3.06
CA SER A 202 -15.15 -14.47 -3.10
C SER A 202 -15.54 -14.89 -4.53
N ASP A 203 -15.15 -14.09 -5.52
CA ASP A 203 -15.36 -14.31 -6.95
C ASP A 203 -14.25 -15.12 -7.62
N ILE A 204 -13.17 -15.47 -6.91
CA ILE A 204 -12.12 -16.31 -7.45
C ILE A 204 -12.69 -17.66 -7.93
N LEU A 205 -12.21 -18.12 -9.08
CA LEU A 205 -12.58 -19.41 -9.63
C LEU A 205 -11.77 -20.54 -8.99
N ALA A 206 -12.32 -21.74 -8.97
CA ALA A 206 -11.55 -22.93 -8.60
C ALA A 206 -10.41 -23.15 -9.60
N GLY A 207 -9.26 -23.61 -9.12
CA GLY A 207 -8.07 -23.79 -9.95
C GLY A 207 -6.78 -23.85 -9.14
N ILE A 208 -5.65 -24.00 -9.83
CA ILE A 208 -4.31 -23.91 -9.24
C ILE A 208 -3.74 -22.54 -9.60
N TYR A 209 -3.23 -21.84 -8.59
CA TYR A 209 -2.75 -20.48 -8.70
C TYR A 209 -1.29 -20.38 -8.28
N ASP A 210 -0.46 -19.84 -9.18
CA ASP A 210 0.85 -19.33 -8.80
C ASP A 210 0.66 -18.08 -7.92
N VAL A 211 1.59 -17.86 -6.99
CA VAL A 211 1.56 -16.72 -6.09
C VAL A 211 2.76 -15.83 -6.36
N GLU A 212 2.49 -14.61 -6.80
CA GLU A 212 3.46 -13.56 -7.02
C GLU A 212 3.42 -12.60 -5.82
N VAL A 213 4.58 -12.33 -5.23
CA VAL A 213 4.74 -11.41 -4.09
C VAL A 213 5.65 -10.29 -4.53
N THR A 214 5.19 -9.05 -4.38
CA THR A 214 5.99 -7.87 -4.63
C THR A 214 6.32 -7.16 -3.33
N ASN A 215 7.59 -6.81 -3.15
CA ASN A 215 8.13 -6.09 -2.00
C ASN A 215 9.21 -5.11 -2.45
N LEU A 216 9.04 -3.81 -2.23
CA LEU A 216 10.05 -2.78 -2.54
C LEU A 216 10.71 -2.96 -3.93
N ASN A 217 9.88 -3.04 -4.97
CA ASN A 217 10.25 -3.27 -6.38
C ASN A 217 10.83 -4.65 -6.73
N HIS A 218 11.00 -5.55 -5.76
CA HIS A 218 11.26 -6.96 -6.05
C HIS A 218 9.95 -7.70 -6.23
N THR A 219 9.86 -8.48 -7.30
CA THR A 219 8.74 -9.38 -7.53
C THR A 219 9.28 -10.79 -7.65
N ILE A 220 8.77 -11.70 -6.81
CA ILE A 220 9.10 -13.12 -6.87
C ILE A 220 7.84 -13.95 -7.00
N LYS A 221 7.97 -15.09 -7.68
CA LYS A 221 6.96 -16.14 -7.67
C LYS A 221 7.33 -17.17 -6.60
N LEU A 222 6.41 -17.46 -5.69
CA LEU A 222 6.63 -18.49 -4.67
C LEU A 222 6.78 -19.87 -5.33
N ALA A 223 7.63 -20.72 -4.75
CA ALA A 223 7.92 -22.04 -5.30
C ALA A 223 6.71 -22.99 -5.33
N ASN A 224 5.78 -22.84 -4.38
CA ASN A 224 4.57 -23.66 -4.29
C ASN A 224 3.35 -22.85 -4.72
N PRO A 225 2.45 -23.40 -5.56
CA PRO A 225 1.17 -22.77 -5.84
C PRO A 225 0.16 -23.02 -4.72
N ILE A 226 -0.98 -22.33 -4.76
CA ILE A 226 -2.16 -22.66 -3.96
C ILE A 226 -3.23 -23.29 -4.84
N LYS A 227 -4.02 -24.20 -4.27
CA LYS A 227 -5.20 -24.78 -4.90
C LYS A 227 -6.45 -24.14 -4.32
N ILE A 228 -7.25 -23.52 -5.18
CA ILE A 228 -8.56 -22.99 -4.83
C ILE A 228 -9.62 -24.03 -5.18
N THR A 229 -10.45 -24.38 -4.20
CA THR A 229 -11.54 -25.35 -4.35
C THR A 229 -12.83 -24.76 -3.79
N TYR A 230 -13.92 -25.00 -4.51
CA TYR A 230 -15.25 -24.75 -3.95
C TYR A 230 -15.55 -25.77 -2.86
N ARG A 231 -16.18 -25.30 -1.79
CA ARG A 231 -16.63 -26.08 -0.64
C ARG A 231 -18.14 -25.95 -0.56
N GLN A 232 -18.80 -26.88 0.14
CA GLN A 232 -20.24 -26.81 0.42
C GLN A 232 -20.64 -25.37 0.76
N PRO A 233 -21.49 -24.72 -0.06
CA PRO A 233 -22.01 -23.39 0.20
C PRO A 233 -22.56 -23.29 1.62
N ASP A 234 -22.62 -22.08 2.18
CA ASP A 234 -23.35 -21.83 3.41
C ASP A 234 -23.69 -20.35 3.52
N VAL A 235 -24.71 -20.03 4.29
CA VAL A 235 -25.22 -18.68 4.51
C VAL A 235 -25.09 -18.28 5.98
N ALA A 236 -24.82 -17.00 6.20
CA ALA A 236 -24.82 -16.38 7.51
C ALA A 236 -26.25 -15.99 7.88
N LEU A 237 -26.85 -16.74 8.81
CA LEU A 237 -28.10 -16.38 9.47
C LEU A 237 -27.85 -16.21 10.96
N THR A 238 -28.45 -15.18 11.54
CA THR A 238 -28.58 -15.10 13.00
C THR A 238 -29.43 -16.27 13.51
N LEU A 239 -29.14 -16.75 14.72
CA LEU A 239 -30.00 -17.71 15.43
C LEU A 239 -31.00 -17.00 16.37
N SER A 240 -30.85 -15.68 16.55
CA SER A 240 -31.61 -14.87 17.50
C SER A 240 -32.99 -14.45 16.99
N GLY A 241 -33.51 -15.10 15.96
CA GLY A 241 -34.77 -14.75 15.33
C GLY A 241 -34.58 -13.79 14.17
N LEU A 242 -35.38 -13.98 13.12
CA LEU A 242 -35.39 -13.12 11.95
C LEU A 242 -36.38 -11.97 12.15
N LYS A 243 -36.08 -10.81 11.57
CA LYS A 243 -37.00 -9.68 11.48
C LYS A 243 -37.16 -9.35 10.00
N LEU A 244 -38.29 -9.75 9.43
CA LEU A 244 -38.54 -9.66 7.99
C LEU A 244 -39.84 -8.87 7.75
N ALA A 245 -39.87 -8.13 6.64
CA ALA A 245 -41.06 -7.45 6.16
C ALA A 245 -41.43 -8.00 4.78
N LYS A 246 -42.70 -8.30 4.54
CA LYS A 246 -43.17 -8.93 3.29
C LYS A 246 -42.89 -8.08 2.06
N ASN A 247 -42.96 -6.76 2.20
CA ASN A 247 -42.76 -5.81 1.11
C ASN A 247 -41.29 -5.39 0.93
N THR A 248 -40.35 -6.06 1.60
CA THR A 248 -38.93 -5.75 1.54
C THR A 248 -38.14 -6.99 1.12
N ASP A 249 -37.22 -6.82 0.17
CA ASP A 249 -36.30 -7.88 -0.20
C ASP A 249 -35.36 -8.19 0.97
N TRP A 250 -35.16 -9.47 1.23
CA TRP A 250 -34.27 -9.95 2.26
C TRP A 250 -32.91 -10.29 1.68
N THR A 251 -31.87 -9.59 2.15
CA THR A 251 -30.47 -9.89 1.82
C THR A 251 -29.92 -10.99 2.74
N ILE A 252 -29.51 -12.09 2.13
CA ILE A 252 -28.87 -13.21 2.82
C ILE A 252 -27.41 -13.25 2.41
N LYS A 253 -26.50 -13.14 3.38
CA LYS A 253 -25.06 -13.14 3.14
C LYS A 253 -24.51 -14.56 3.17
N ALA A 254 -23.47 -14.84 2.38
CA ALA A 254 -22.69 -16.06 2.49
C ALA A 254 -21.96 -16.11 3.85
N TYR A 255 -21.80 -17.30 4.41
CA TYR A 255 -20.96 -17.49 5.59
C TYR A 255 -19.51 -17.09 5.29
N LEU A 256 -18.79 -16.59 6.29
CA LEU A 256 -17.54 -15.85 6.09
C LEU A 256 -16.46 -16.59 5.27
N SER A 257 -16.35 -17.90 5.42
CA SER A 257 -15.40 -18.78 4.73
C SER A 257 -16.02 -19.59 3.59
N LYS A 258 -17.19 -19.15 3.13
CA LYS A 258 -18.04 -19.80 2.14
C LYS A 258 -18.52 -18.80 1.10
N VAL A 259 -19.06 -19.34 0.03
CA VAL A 259 -19.67 -18.59 -1.07
C VAL A 259 -20.99 -19.22 -1.47
N ILE A 260 -21.86 -18.40 -2.04
CA ILE A 260 -23.09 -18.84 -2.68
C ILE A 260 -22.74 -19.31 -4.09
N LEU A 261 -23.07 -20.58 -4.39
CA LEU A 261 -22.84 -21.22 -5.70
C LEU A 261 -24.19 -21.68 -6.23
N ASP A 262 -24.66 -21.06 -7.32
CA ASP A 262 -25.82 -21.50 -8.09
C ASP A 262 -27.04 -21.90 -7.21
N PRO A 263 -27.58 -20.97 -6.39
CA PRO A 263 -28.72 -21.24 -5.54
C PRO A 263 -29.95 -21.55 -6.40
N THR A 264 -30.65 -22.64 -6.08
CA THR A 264 -31.80 -23.14 -6.84
C THR A 264 -33.12 -22.92 -6.12
N ALA A 265 -33.11 -22.94 -4.78
CA ALA A 265 -34.31 -22.66 -3.98
C ALA A 265 -33.96 -22.13 -2.58
N VAL A 266 -34.87 -21.31 -2.05
CA VAL A 266 -34.92 -20.91 -0.65
C VAL A 266 -36.34 -21.17 -0.15
N ILE A 267 -36.48 -21.95 0.91
CA ILE A 267 -37.79 -22.37 1.43
C ILE A 267 -37.84 -22.07 2.92
N MET A 268 -38.84 -21.28 3.34
CA MET A 268 -39.11 -21.00 4.74
C MET A 268 -40.25 -21.90 5.23
N THR A 269 -40.04 -22.59 6.34
CA THR A 269 -41.06 -23.43 6.96
C THR A 269 -41.56 -22.74 8.24
N LEU A 270 -42.85 -22.41 8.27
CA LEU A 270 -43.53 -21.82 9.42
C LEU A 270 -44.62 -22.80 9.89
N ASN A 271 -44.58 -23.20 11.16
CA ASN A 271 -45.56 -24.13 11.76
C ASN A 271 -45.80 -25.39 10.90
N GLY A 272 -44.73 -25.95 10.31
CA GLY A 272 -44.78 -27.15 9.47
C GLY A 272 -45.27 -26.94 8.04
N LYS A 273 -45.54 -25.71 7.62
CA LYS A 273 -45.91 -25.37 6.24
C LYS A 273 -44.76 -24.68 5.51
N ASP A 274 -44.45 -25.16 4.31
CA ASP A 274 -43.40 -24.62 3.45
C ASP A 274 -43.90 -23.44 2.61
N TYR A 275 -43.06 -22.41 2.54
CA TYR A 275 -43.24 -21.21 1.76
C TYR A 275 -42.00 -21.00 0.90
N PRO A 276 -42.07 -21.23 -0.42
CA PRO A 276 -40.96 -20.96 -1.32
C PRO A 276 -40.75 -19.45 -1.45
N LEU A 277 -39.52 -19.00 -1.25
CA LEU A 277 -39.09 -17.63 -1.47
C LEU A 277 -38.58 -17.49 -2.91
N THR A 278 -38.74 -16.30 -3.48
CA THR A 278 -38.25 -16.03 -4.84
C THR A 278 -36.83 -15.46 -4.77
N ILE A 279 -35.86 -16.15 -5.37
CA ILE A 279 -34.50 -15.62 -5.53
C ILE A 279 -34.54 -14.56 -6.64
N LYS A 280 -34.24 -13.31 -6.30
CA LYS A 280 -34.21 -12.18 -7.25
C LYS A 280 -32.87 -12.08 -7.95
N SER A 281 -31.80 -12.20 -7.18
CA SER A 281 -30.42 -12.11 -7.66
C SER A 281 -29.47 -12.76 -6.66
N HIS A 282 -28.26 -13.09 -7.12
CA HIS A 282 -27.19 -13.52 -6.24
C HIS A 282 -25.82 -13.14 -6.80
N THR A 283 -24.87 -12.98 -5.89
CA THR A 283 -23.43 -12.96 -6.14
C THR A 283 -22.79 -14.09 -5.34
N ARG A 284 -21.47 -14.21 -5.36
CA ARG A 284 -20.76 -15.17 -4.49
C ARG A 284 -20.87 -14.84 -3.00
N SER A 285 -21.13 -13.58 -2.63
CA SER A 285 -21.15 -13.12 -1.24
C SER A 285 -22.54 -12.91 -0.65
N GLU A 286 -23.58 -12.78 -1.48
CA GLU A 286 -24.95 -12.54 -1.00
C GLU A 286 -26.00 -12.92 -2.05
N MET A 287 -27.23 -13.10 -1.59
CA MET A 287 -28.40 -13.25 -2.44
C MET A 287 -29.56 -12.41 -1.92
N GLN A 288 -30.37 -11.91 -2.84
CA GLN A 288 -31.60 -11.18 -2.54
C GLN A 288 -32.79 -12.09 -2.79
N VAL A 289 -33.67 -12.20 -1.79
CA VAL A 289 -34.87 -13.01 -1.87
C VAL A 289 -36.11 -12.21 -1.47
N SER A 290 -37.23 -12.43 -2.15
CA SER A 290 -38.51 -11.83 -1.78
C SER A 290 -39.43 -12.87 -1.11
N LEU A 291 -40.13 -12.43 -0.07
CA LEU A 291 -41.14 -13.24 0.63
C LEU A 291 -42.40 -13.38 -0.24
N PRO A 292 -43.09 -14.54 -0.21
CA PRO A 292 -44.32 -14.70 -0.98
C PRO A 292 -45.49 -13.96 -0.32
N ALA A 293 -46.44 -13.46 -1.13
CA ALA A 293 -47.57 -12.66 -0.63
C ALA A 293 -48.47 -13.39 0.37
N ASN A 294 -48.55 -14.72 0.28
CA ASN A 294 -49.34 -15.57 1.15
C ASN A 294 -48.62 -15.98 2.46
N LEU A 295 -47.40 -15.47 2.71
CA LEU A 295 -46.70 -15.69 3.97
C LEU A 295 -47.47 -14.99 5.11
N PRO A 296 -47.80 -15.69 6.21
CA PRO A 296 -48.50 -15.09 7.34
C PRO A 296 -47.58 -14.12 8.10
N THR A 297 -48.17 -13.07 8.66
CA THR A 297 -47.49 -12.13 9.57
C THR A 297 -47.68 -12.55 11.02
N GLY A 298 -46.79 -12.08 11.89
CA GLY A 298 -46.78 -12.42 13.31
C GLY A 298 -45.43 -12.90 13.81
N ASN A 299 -45.45 -13.54 14.98
CA ASN A 299 -44.28 -14.15 15.61
C ASN A 299 -44.33 -15.66 15.44
N PHE A 300 -43.20 -16.25 15.07
CA PHE A 300 -43.06 -17.67 14.76
C PHE A 300 -41.86 -18.24 15.49
N GLU A 301 -42.11 -19.29 16.27
CA GLU A 301 -41.04 -20.09 16.88
C GLU A 301 -40.51 -21.13 15.89
N ASN A 302 -39.26 -21.56 16.07
CA ASN A 302 -38.63 -22.65 15.31
C ASN A 302 -38.71 -22.48 13.78
N VAL A 303 -38.63 -21.25 13.27
CA VAL A 303 -38.60 -21.00 11.82
C VAL A 303 -37.41 -21.72 11.21
N GLN A 304 -37.69 -22.59 10.23
CA GLN A 304 -36.66 -23.28 9.46
C GLN A 304 -36.52 -22.63 8.10
N ILE A 305 -35.28 -22.54 7.63
CA ILE A 305 -34.99 -22.10 6.27
C ILE A 305 -34.08 -23.11 5.62
N LYS A 306 -34.55 -23.67 4.53
CA LYS A 306 -33.84 -24.61 3.68
C LYS A 306 -33.28 -23.88 2.46
N PHE A 307 -32.00 -24.09 2.21
CA PHE A 307 -31.26 -23.57 1.08
C PHE A 307 -30.81 -24.71 0.19
N GLN A 308 -31.12 -24.60 -1.09
CA GLN A 308 -30.73 -25.57 -2.10
C GLN A 308 -29.78 -24.91 -3.08
N PHE A 309 -28.72 -25.62 -3.42
CA PHE A 309 -27.69 -25.18 -4.36
C PHE A 309 -27.45 -26.31 -5.36
N LYS A 310 -27.20 -25.96 -6.61
CA LYS A 310 -26.99 -26.94 -7.67
C LYS A 310 -25.80 -27.84 -7.33
N ASP A 311 -25.98 -29.16 -7.42
CA ASP A 311 -24.93 -30.18 -7.19
C ASP A 311 -24.35 -30.22 -5.76
N TRP A 312 -25.02 -29.59 -4.79
CA TRP A 312 -24.63 -29.60 -3.38
C TRP A 312 -25.74 -30.13 -2.48
N ALA A 313 -25.37 -30.53 -1.27
CA ALA A 313 -26.36 -30.93 -0.26
C ALA A 313 -27.18 -29.71 0.20
N ASP A 314 -28.45 -29.97 0.53
CA ASP A 314 -29.34 -28.98 1.13
C ASP A 314 -28.80 -28.54 2.50
N ILE A 315 -29.00 -27.26 2.83
CA ILE A 315 -28.66 -26.69 4.13
C ILE A 315 -29.94 -26.24 4.81
N VAL A 316 -30.14 -26.69 6.05
CA VAL A 316 -31.27 -26.26 6.87
C VAL A 316 -30.75 -25.45 8.06
N LYS A 317 -31.31 -24.25 8.25
CA LYS A 317 -31.02 -23.38 9.40
C LYS A 317 -32.31 -23.22 10.21
N THR A 318 -32.25 -23.51 11.49
CA THR A 318 -33.38 -23.37 12.42
C THR A 318 -33.13 -22.21 13.37
N GLN A 319 -34.06 -21.28 13.43
CA GLN A 319 -34.03 -20.17 14.38
C GLN A 319 -34.28 -20.69 15.79
N GLN A 320 -33.45 -20.26 16.75
CA GLN A 320 -33.58 -20.65 18.15
C GLN A 320 -34.54 -19.74 18.92
N ASN A 321 -34.65 -18.48 18.49
CA ASN A 321 -35.59 -17.52 19.04
C ASN A 321 -36.70 -17.20 18.04
N SER A 322 -37.81 -16.67 18.56
CA SER A 322 -38.93 -16.15 17.78
C SER A 322 -38.49 -15.24 16.64
N SER A 323 -39.02 -15.51 15.45
CA SER A 323 -38.87 -14.64 14.28
C SER A 323 -40.15 -13.84 14.06
N THR A 324 -40.01 -12.56 13.70
CA THR A 324 -41.13 -11.65 13.44
C THR A 324 -41.22 -11.37 11.95
N ILE A 325 -42.43 -11.50 11.40
CA ILE A 325 -42.76 -11.17 10.01
C ILE A 325 -43.84 -10.08 10.02
N THR A 326 -43.56 -8.93 9.42
CA THR A 326 -44.49 -7.78 9.29
C THR A 326 -44.92 -7.56 7.83
N GLU A 327 -45.97 -6.76 7.60
CA GLU A 327 -46.34 -6.32 6.24
C GLU A 327 -45.32 -5.30 5.68
N SER A 328 -44.85 -4.39 6.52
CA SER A 328 -43.83 -3.36 6.24
C SER A 328 -42.88 -3.19 7.42
#